data_AF-A0A1L7JMS0-F1
#
_entry.id   AF-A0A1L7JMS0-F1
#
_cell.length_a   1.000
_cell.length_b   1.000
_cell.length_c   1.000
_cell.angle_alpha   90.00
_cell.angle_beta   90.00
_cell.angle_gamma   90.00
#
_symmetry.space_group_name_H-M   'P 1'
#
loop_
_entity.id
_entity.type
_entity.pdbx_description
1 polymer ?
#
loop_
_entity_poly.entity_id
_entity_poly.type
_entity_poly.pdbx_seq_one_letter_code
_entity_poly.pdbx_strand_id
1 'polypeptide(L)' 'MNIENFGIFIELQQGIVILCPPPNWANFNPNIGDTYLVRIKRIDRERERVSGTLVRLIKTTTI' A
#
# COMPACT_ATOMS: atom_id res chain seq x y z
N MET A 1 -2.06 -21.36 6.92
CA MET A 1 -1.32 -20.08 6.95
C MET A 1 -1.24 -19.62 5.50
N ASN A 2 -2.22 -18.81 5.06
CA ASN A 2 -2.34 -18.44 3.65
C ASN A 2 -1.65 -17.10 3.45
N ILE A 3 -0.37 -17.12 3.02
CA ILE A 3 0.33 -15.92 2.55
C ILE A 3 -0.20 -15.68 1.14
N GLU A 4 -1.38 -15.11 1.04
CA GLU A 4 -1.90 -14.70 -0.25
C GLU A 4 -1.26 -13.36 -0.59
N ASN A 5 -0.49 -13.34 -1.68
CA ASN A 5 0.23 -12.20 -2.25
C ASN A 5 -0.72 -11.10 -2.78
N PHE A 6 -1.77 -10.74 -2.05
CA PHE A 6 -2.80 -9.82 -2.52
C PHE A 6 -2.34 -8.36 -2.61
N GLY A 7 -1.25 -8.03 -1.92
CA GLY A 7 -0.65 -6.69 -1.94
C GLY A 7 -0.51 -6.08 -0.56
N ILE A 8 -0.29 -4.78 -0.56
CA ILE A 8 0.01 -3.97 0.62
C ILE A 8 -1.16 -3.05 0.85
N PHE A 9 -1.63 -3.05 2.09
CA PHE A 9 -2.64 -2.13 2.56
C PHE A 9 -1.95 -0.92 3.17
N ILE A 10 -2.25 0.27 2.66
CA ILE A 10 -1.76 1.54 3.18
C ILE A 10 -2.95 2.34 3.67
N GLU A 11 -2.92 2.74 4.93
CA GLU A 11 -3.88 3.69 5.47
C GLU A 11 -3.47 5.12 5.05
N LEU A 12 -4.36 5.80 4.33
CA LEU A 12 -4.13 7.19 3.91
C LEU A 12 -4.53 8.18 5.01
N GLN A 13 -5.66 7.90 5.65
CA GLN A 13 -6.26 8.63 6.76
C GLN A 13 -7.22 7.68 7.48
N GLN A 14 -7.69 8.06 8.66
CA GLN A 14 -8.55 7.21 9.49
C GLN A 14 -9.73 6.65 8.68
N GLY A 15 -9.77 5.33 8.55
CA GLY A 15 -10.86 4.61 7.86
C GLY A 15 -10.72 4.52 6.34
N ILE A 16 -9.67 5.08 5.72
CA ILE A 16 -9.39 4.95 4.29
C ILE A 16 -8.15 4.09 4.06
N VAL A 17 -8.39 2.86 3.63
CA VAL A 17 -7.35 1.89 3.28
C VAL A 17 -7.25 1.76 1.77
N ILE A 18 -6.01 1.81 1.26
CA ILE A 18 -5.67 1.64 -0.14
C ILE A 18 -4.99 0.29 -0.33
N LEU A 19 -5.52 -0.53 -1.23
CA LEU A 19 -4.82 -1.74 -1.68
C LEU A 19 -3.85 -1.40 -2.81
N CYS A 20 -2.59 -1.78 -2.63
CA CYS A 20 -1.52 -1.62 -3.62
C CYS A 20 -0.90 -2.98 -3.97
N PRO A 21 -0.82 -3.38 -5.24
CA PRO A 21 -0.06 -4.56 -5.61
C PRO A 21 1.43 -4.36 -5.29
N PRO A 22 2.18 -5.43 -4.96
CA PRO A 22 3.61 -5.31 -4.71
C PRO A 22 4.32 -4.80 -5.97
N PRO A 23 5.18 -3.77 -5.87
CA PRO A 23 5.95 -3.30 -7.01
C PRO A 23 7.05 -4.31 -7.35
N ASN A 24 7.48 -4.31 -8.61
CA ASN A 24 8.63 -5.10 -9.05
C ASN A 24 9.95 -4.35 -8.76
N TRP A 25 10.23 -4.09 -7.48
CA TRP A 25 11.46 -3.43 -7.03
C TRP A 25 12.43 -4.47 -6.47
N ALA A 26 13.71 -4.35 -6.80
CA ALA A 26 14.75 -5.17 -6.20
C ALA A 26 14.80 -4.92 -4.68
N ASN A 27 14.89 -5.99 -3.89
CA ASN A 27 14.93 -5.94 -2.41
C ASN A 27 13.71 -5.25 -1.77
N PHE A 28 12.54 -5.42 -2.38
CA PHE A 28 11.31 -4.89 -1.80
C PHE A 28 10.94 -5.62 -0.50
N ASN A 29 11.22 -4.98 0.64
CA ASN A 29 10.93 -5.50 1.98
C ASN A 29 10.20 -4.42 2.80
N PRO A 30 8.86 -4.31 2.67
CA PRO A 30 8.08 -3.30 3.37
C PRO A 30 7.98 -3.61 4.87
N ASN A 31 8.16 -2.61 5.73
CA ASN A 31 7.99 -2.74 7.17
C ASN A 31 6.72 -2.01 7.64
N ILE A 32 6.15 -2.49 8.75
CA ILE A 32 5.05 -1.79 9.41
C ILE A 32 5.58 -0.42 9.90
N GLY A 33 4.88 0.66 9.54
CA GLY A 33 5.27 2.03 9.86
C GLY A 33 6.10 2.73 8.78
N ASP A 34 6.50 2.04 7.71
CA ASP A 34 7.10 2.69 6.54
C ASP A 34 6.07 3.59 5.85
N THR A 35 6.52 4.75 5.39
CA THR A 35 5.67 5.70 4.65
C THR A 35 6.02 5.64 3.17
N TYR A 36 5.01 5.43 2.32
CA TYR A 36 5.16 5.34 0.87
C TYR A 36 4.38 6.44 0.16
N LEU A 37 4.90 6.86 -0.99
CA LEU A 37 4.14 7.63 -1.95
C LEU A 37 3.26 6.68 -2.75
N VAL A 38 1.95 6.92 -2.74
CA VAL A 38 0.97 6.10 -3.47
C VAL A 38 0.31 6.93 -4.56
N ARG A 39 0.17 6.35 -5.75
CA ARG A 39 -0.66 6.92 -6.83
C ARG A 39 -2.00 6.21 -6.86
N ILE A 40 -3.09 6.95 -6.63
CA ILE A 40 -4.45 6.41 -6.76
C ILE A 40 -4.74 6.03 -8.20
N LYS A 41 -5.25 4.82 -8.41
CA LYS A 41 -5.64 4.29 -9.73
C LYS A 41 -7.15 4.32 -9.91
N ARG A 42 -7.90 3.86 -8.91
CA ARG A 42 -9.36 3.81 -8.96
C ARG A 42 -9.94 3.95 -7.57
N ILE A 43 -11.04 4.72 -7.49
CA ILE A 43 -11.89 4.85 -6.31
C ILE A 43 -13.24 4.23 -6.69
N ASP A 44 -13.65 3.20 -5.96
CA ASP A 44 -14.95 2.55 -6.07
C ASP A 44 -15.77 2.93 -4.84
N ARG A 45 -16.70 3.88 -5.01
CA ARG A 45 -17.52 4.40 -3.92
C ARG A 45 -18.65 3.45 -3.52
N GLU A 46 -19.13 2.61 -4.44
CA GLU A 46 -20.20 1.66 -4.14
C GLU A 46 -19.70 0.54 -3.23
N ARG A 47 -18.43 0.16 -3.38
CA ARG A 47 -17.77 -0.87 -2.56
C ARG A 47 -16.86 -0.32 -1.48
N GLU A 48 -16.77 1.01 -1.35
CA GLU A 48 -15.88 1.73 -0.42
C GLU A 48 -14.41 1.29 -0.53
N ARG A 49 -13.93 1.09 -1.77
CA ARG A 49 -12.58 0.59 -2.06
C ARG A 49 -11.75 1.60 -2.81
N VAL A 50 -10.50 1.74 -2.38
CA VAL A 50 -9.49 2.51 -3.10
C VAL A 50 -8.35 1.58 -3.50
N SER A 51 -7.95 1.67 -4.77
CA SER A 51 -6.79 0.95 -5.31
C SER A 51 -5.74 1.92 -5.79
N GLY A 52 -4.48 1.60 -5.55
CA GLY A 52 -3.34 2.43 -5.90
C GLY A 52 -2.13 1.61 -6.31
N THR A 53 -1.04 2.30 -6.61
CA THR A 53 0.26 1.70 -6.86
C THR A 53 1.31 2.41 -6.00
N LEU A 54 2.27 1.65 -5.47
CA LEU A 54 3.43 2.24 -4.81
C LEU A 54 4.33 2.94 -5.83
N VAL A 55 4.69 4.19 -5.55
CA VAL A 55 5.56 4.99 -6.42
C VAL A 55 6.99 4.99 -5.89
N ARG A 56 7.17 5.22 -4.59
CA ARG A 56 8.47 5.13 -3.91
C ARG A 56 8.30 5.09 -2.38
N LEU A 57 9.31 4.60 -1.68
CA LEU A 57 9.46 4.78 -0.24
C LEU A 57 9.80 6.25 0.07
N ILE A 58 9.12 6.85 1.04
CA ILE A 58 9.37 8.21 1.53
C ILE A 58 10.21 8.17 2.80
N LYS A 59 9.84 7.30 3.74
CA LYS A 59 10.48 7.19 5.04
C LYS A 59 10.43 5.75 5.53
N THR A 60 11.59 5.23 5.92
CA THR A 60 11.67 4.00 6.71
C THR A 60 11.50 4.35 8.18
N THR A 61 10.65 3.62 8.89
CA THR A 61 10.59 3.74 10.34
C THR A 61 11.52 2.68 10.93
N THR A 62 12.66 3.13 11.45
CA THR A 62 13.51 2.29 12.30
C THR A 62 12.96 2.35 13.72
N ILE A 63 12.33 1.25 14.15
CA ILE A 63 12.03 1.00 15.56
C ILE A 63 13.29 0.65 16.32
#